data_AF-A0A8I0VMR3-F1
#
_entry.id   AF-A0A8I0VMR3-F1
#
_cell.length_a   1.000
_cell.length_b   1.000
_cell.length_c   1.000
_cell.angle_alpha   90.00
_cell.angle_beta   90.00
_cell.angle_gamma   90.00
#
_symmetry.space_group_name_H-M   'P 1'
#
loop_
_entity.id
_entity.type
_entity.pdbx_description
1 polymer ?
#
loop_
_entity_poly.entity_id
_entity_poly.type
_entity_poly.pdbx_seq_one_letter_code
_entity_poly.pdbx_strand_id
1 'polypeptide(L)'
;MMVNSSIPSLHGRIFRRLLRIMHTGLVKPWWVFMGGRKVGVFGREYRFSAASQTFDPAAFGAGHLLEGIVAHADHVQTLAVVCDALSLPGRPVFVDVGAFHGVYAVILGKIIQEKGGQVLAVEPHAGQFAILKENVRLNGLQDTVICENVAVADYDGQGSIQGRGNESFLTEKPSSHAETVTVTTLTTLLEKHGIDRVDLLMIDVEGAEMQVLHGLPWEKLHHGKIYCEMHPFAWKRFGTTGREIGDLLREKKYRALDMFFQEHTEFRENLFYIGPVLLLPQWRPLAGADQRMP
;
A
#
# COMPACT_ATOMS: atom_id res chain seq x y z
N MET A 1 -3.32 48.66 13.64
CA MET A 1 -4.68 48.16 13.35
C MET A 1 -4.67 46.66 13.66
N MET A 2 -5.40 46.25 14.70
CA MET A 2 -5.50 44.85 15.13
C MET A 2 -6.33 44.04 14.14
N VAL A 3 -5.91 42.81 13.82
CA VAL A 3 -6.84 41.71 13.51
C VAL A 3 -6.43 40.52 14.37
N ASN A 4 -7.34 40.22 15.30
CA ASN A 4 -7.36 39.05 16.16
C ASN A 4 -7.97 37.89 15.33
N SER A 5 -7.44 36.67 15.41
CA SER A 5 -8.23 35.49 15.04
C SER A 5 -7.79 34.24 15.81
N SER A 6 -8.48 34.04 16.91
CA SER A 6 -8.60 32.79 17.65
C SER A 6 -9.73 31.95 17.07
N ILE A 7 -9.41 30.85 16.38
CA ILE A 7 -10.27 29.66 16.25
C ILE A 7 -9.39 28.40 16.36
N PRO A 8 -9.43 27.64 17.45
CA PRO A 8 -8.70 26.39 17.59
C PRO A 8 -9.54 25.24 17.00
N SER A 9 -9.28 24.84 15.76
CA SER A 9 -9.92 23.65 15.19
C SER A 9 -9.33 22.37 15.79
N LEU A 10 -10.18 21.36 15.99
CA LEU A 10 -9.87 20.03 16.52
C LEU A 10 -8.67 19.36 15.80
N HIS A 11 -8.47 19.71 14.52
CA HIS A 11 -7.34 19.32 13.66
C HIS A 11 -5.97 19.78 14.19
N GLY A 12 -5.90 20.94 14.84
CA GLY A 12 -4.65 21.47 15.41
C GLY A 12 -4.18 20.74 16.67
N ARG A 13 -5.04 19.98 17.35
CA ARG A 13 -4.64 19.14 18.51
C ARG A 13 -4.13 17.78 18.08
N ILE A 14 -4.73 17.17 17.05
CA ILE A 14 -4.25 15.92 16.44
C ILE A 14 -2.92 16.16 15.74
N PHE A 15 -2.78 17.24 14.96
CA PHE A 15 -1.52 17.65 14.35
C PHE A 15 -0.42 17.92 15.39
N ARG A 16 -0.76 18.56 16.52
CA ARG A 16 0.18 18.75 17.65
C ARG A 16 0.51 17.46 18.41
N ARG A 17 -0.40 16.46 18.42
CA ARG A 17 -0.17 15.13 19.00
C ARG A 17 0.71 14.27 18.10
N LEU A 18 0.52 14.36 16.77
CA LEU A 18 1.39 13.79 15.74
C LEU A 18 2.78 14.42 15.75
N LEU A 19 2.86 15.76 15.79
CA LEU A 19 4.12 16.47 16.01
C LEU A 19 4.78 16.07 17.32
N ARG A 20 4.02 15.82 18.39
CA ARG A 20 4.57 15.27 19.64
C ARG A 20 5.09 13.85 19.47
N ILE A 21 4.37 12.94 18.81
CA ILE A 21 4.82 11.57 18.54
C ILE A 21 6.11 11.57 17.70
N MET A 22 6.17 12.44 16.69
CA MET A 22 7.36 12.70 15.87
C MET A 22 8.50 13.36 16.68
N HIS A 23 8.19 14.26 17.62
CA HIS A 23 9.18 14.93 18.48
C HIS A 23 9.64 14.12 19.69
N THR A 24 8.86 13.13 20.17
CA THR A 24 9.24 12.26 21.31
C THR A 24 10.24 11.17 20.94
N GLY A 25 10.66 11.09 19.67
CA GLY A 25 11.81 10.27 19.26
C GLY A 25 11.53 8.78 19.05
N LEU A 26 10.27 8.38 18.85
CA LEU A 26 9.89 6.98 18.57
C LEU A 26 9.98 6.60 17.07
N VAL A 27 10.04 7.57 16.16
CA VAL A 27 10.39 7.34 14.73
C VAL A 27 11.19 8.56 14.26
N LYS A 28 12.36 8.36 13.64
CA LYS A 28 13.15 9.43 13.03
C LYS A 28 13.37 9.14 11.55
N PRO A 29 12.73 9.88 10.63
CA PRO A 29 13.05 9.82 9.22
C PRO A 29 14.22 10.77 8.87
N TRP A 30 14.87 10.51 7.72
CA TRP A 30 15.87 11.27 6.93
C TRP A 30 17.35 10.83 7.00
N TRP A 31 17.89 10.47 5.82
CA TRP A 31 19.32 10.60 5.46
C TRP A 31 19.47 10.97 3.97
N VAL A 32 20.44 11.86 3.64
CA VAL A 32 20.97 12.07 2.28
C VAL A 32 22.49 12.23 2.35
N PHE A 33 23.19 11.61 1.40
CA PHE A 33 24.66 11.59 1.30
C PHE A 33 25.23 12.81 0.57
N MET A 34 26.23 13.45 1.19
CA MET A 34 27.54 13.91 0.65
C MET A 34 28.08 15.10 1.48
N GLY A 35 29.37 15.06 1.83
CA GLY A 35 30.09 16.15 2.51
C GLY A 35 30.17 15.98 4.03
N GLY A 36 31.31 15.45 4.51
CA GLY A 36 31.49 15.02 5.90
C GLY A 36 31.18 16.08 6.95
N ARG A 37 30.37 15.72 7.95
CA ARG A 37 30.10 16.49 9.17
C ARG A 37 29.78 15.58 10.34
N LYS A 38 30.05 16.09 11.55
CA LYS A 38 29.54 15.54 12.81
C LYS A 38 28.02 15.61 12.83
N VAL A 39 27.39 14.57 13.39
CA VAL A 39 25.94 14.53 13.55
C VAL A 39 25.59 14.19 14.99
N GLY A 40 24.68 14.98 15.56
CA GLY A 40 24.11 14.75 16.89
C GLY A 40 22.83 13.94 16.81
N VAL A 41 22.79 12.79 17.50
CA VAL A 41 21.59 11.95 17.59
C VAL A 41 21.31 11.69 19.07
N PHE A 42 20.09 12.02 19.51
CA PHE A 42 19.65 11.91 20.92
C PHE A 42 20.57 12.65 21.92
N GLY A 43 21.04 13.85 21.55
CA GLY A 43 21.86 14.68 22.42
C GLY A 43 23.31 14.22 22.56
N ARG A 44 23.74 13.20 21.82
CA ARG A 44 25.15 12.79 21.72
C ARG A 44 25.69 13.08 20.33
N GLU A 45 26.86 13.71 20.28
CA GLU A 45 27.58 13.96 19.03
C GLU A 45 28.41 12.74 18.64
N TYR A 46 28.23 12.28 17.41
CA TYR A 46 29.06 11.24 16.82
C TYR A 46 29.88 11.82 15.68
N ARG A 47 31.19 11.52 15.71
CA ARG A 47 32.14 11.93 14.68
C ARG A 47 32.52 10.68 13.90
N PHE A 48 31.98 10.55 12.70
CA PHE A 48 32.32 9.44 11.81
C PHE A 48 33.49 9.85 10.92
N SER A 49 34.60 9.10 11.00
CA SER A 49 35.75 9.25 10.12
C SER A 49 35.63 8.28 8.95
N ALA A 50 35.97 8.78 7.76
CA ALA A 50 35.98 8.07 6.48
C ALA A 50 37.03 6.95 6.42
N ALA A 51 36.77 5.86 7.12
CA ALA A 51 37.39 4.57 6.84
C ALA A 51 36.27 3.62 6.37
N SER A 52 36.22 3.50 5.03
CA SER A 52 35.85 2.33 4.21
C SER A 52 34.76 1.39 4.75
N GLN A 53 33.70 1.11 4.00
CA GLN A 53 33.80 0.42 2.72
C GLN A 53 32.84 0.99 1.66
N THR A 54 33.42 1.22 0.49
CA THR A 54 32.73 1.38 -0.79
C THR A 54 31.89 0.15 -1.09
N PHE A 55 30.62 0.38 -1.44
CA PHE A 55 29.72 -0.62 -1.99
C PHE A 55 30.20 -1.01 -3.39
N ASP A 56 30.82 -2.18 -3.49
CA ASP A 56 31.15 -2.83 -4.76
C ASP A 56 30.02 -3.82 -5.09
N PRO A 57 29.20 -3.57 -6.12
CA PRO A 57 28.14 -4.48 -6.55
C PRO A 57 28.67 -5.87 -6.99
N ALA A 58 29.95 -5.99 -7.35
CA ALA A 58 30.58 -7.26 -7.72
C ALA A 58 31.06 -8.08 -6.50
N ALA A 59 31.08 -7.48 -5.30
CA ALA A 59 31.46 -8.15 -4.05
C ALA A 59 30.27 -8.80 -3.32
N PHE A 60 29.05 -8.67 -3.85
CA PHE A 60 27.86 -9.31 -3.29
C PHE A 60 27.75 -10.75 -3.79
N GLY A 61 28.01 -11.71 -2.90
CA GLY A 61 27.40 -13.03 -3.03
C GLY A 61 25.87 -12.84 -3.07
N ALA A 62 25.22 -13.42 -4.08
CA ALA A 62 23.88 -13.10 -4.59
C ALA A 62 22.68 -13.32 -3.63
N GLY A 63 22.86 -13.33 -2.30
CA GLY A 63 21.82 -13.71 -1.34
C GLY A 63 21.15 -12.61 -0.50
N HIS A 64 21.77 -11.45 -0.25
CA HIS A 64 21.33 -10.55 0.85
C HIS A 64 20.99 -9.10 0.46
N LEU A 65 21.23 -8.68 -0.78
CA LEU A 65 20.95 -7.31 -1.21
C LEU A 65 19.46 -7.07 -1.46
N LEU A 66 18.77 -8.06 -2.03
CA LEU A 66 17.36 -7.97 -2.37
C LEU A 66 16.48 -7.87 -1.10
N GLU A 67 16.76 -8.69 -0.09
CA GLU A 67 16.04 -8.69 1.20
C GLU A 67 16.09 -7.32 1.90
N GLY A 68 17.25 -6.65 1.87
CA GLY A 68 17.39 -5.31 2.46
C GLY A 68 16.65 -4.21 1.69
N ILE A 69 16.54 -4.33 0.37
CA ILE A 69 15.79 -3.39 -0.48
C ILE A 69 14.29 -3.57 -0.26
N VAL A 70 13.81 -4.81 -0.24
CA VAL A 70 12.41 -5.16 0.03
C VAL A 70 11.99 -4.65 1.41
N ALA A 71 12.76 -4.97 2.46
CA ALA A 71 12.46 -4.52 3.82
C ALA A 71 12.41 -2.99 3.97
N HIS A 72 13.19 -2.24 3.18
CA HIS A 72 13.10 -0.79 3.15
C HIS A 72 11.82 -0.30 2.47
N ALA A 73 11.47 -0.89 1.32
CA ALA A 73 10.25 -0.55 0.59
C ALA A 73 9.00 -0.79 1.46
N ASP A 74 8.92 -1.95 2.11
CA ASP A 74 7.81 -2.29 3.03
C ASP A 74 7.67 -1.29 4.18
N HIS A 75 8.80 -0.86 4.73
CA HIS A 75 8.82 0.12 5.80
C HIS A 75 8.29 1.49 5.34
N VAL A 76 8.72 1.95 4.17
CA VAL A 76 8.27 3.22 3.59
C VAL A 76 6.77 3.16 3.25
N GLN A 77 6.30 2.06 2.65
CA GLN A 77 4.87 1.85 2.41
C GLN A 77 4.08 1.88 3.71
N THR A 78 4.52 1.14 4.73
CA THR A 78 3.85 1.10 6.03
C THR A 78 3.69 2.50 6.62
N LEU A 79 4.77 3.29 6.62
CA LEU A 79 4.72 4.68 7.10
C LEU A 79 3.78 5.55 6.27
N ALA A 80 3.79 5.41 4.94
CA ALA A 80 2.97 6.21 4.03
C ALA A 80 1.47 5.89 4.21
N VAL A 81 1.12 4.61 4.25
CA VAL A 81 -0.23 4.10 4.52
C VAL A 81 -0.75 4.61 5.87
N VAL A 82 0.04 4.53 6.94
CA VAL A 82 -0.33 5.03 8.26
C VAL A 82 -0.53 6.55 8.26
N CYS A 83 0.37 7.31 7.60
CA CYS A 83 0.22 8.76 7.47
C CYS A 83 -1.06 9.14 6.74
N ASP A 84 -1.36 8.47 5.62
CA ASP A 84 -2.58 8.68 4.86
C ASP A 84 -3.81 8.39 5.73
N ALA A 85 -3.86 7.22 6.37
CA ALA A 85 -4.97 6.81 7.22
C ALA A 85 -5.25 7.81 8.37
N LEU A 86 -4.20 8.32 9.01
CA LEU A 86 -4.33 9.31 10.08
C LEU A 86 -4.85 10.66 9.57
N SER A 87 -4.45 11.05 8.37
CA SER A 87 -4.79 12.35 7.76
C SER A 87 -6.23 12.45 7.27
N LEU A 88 -6.86 11.31 6.95
CA LEU A 88 -8.19 11.28 6.36
C LEU A 88 -9.28 11.69 7.37
N PRO A 89 -10.16 12.66 7.02
CA PRO A 89 -11.26 13.08 7.88
C PRO A 89 -12.46 12.12 7.78
N GLY A 90 -13.44 12.32 8.66
CA GLY A 90 -14.73 11.60 8.59
C GLY A 90 -14.63 10.12 8.93
N ARG A 91 -15.44 9.30 8.26
CA ARG A 91 -15.52 7.84 8.40
C ARG A 91 -14.86 7.19 7.19
N PRO A 92 -13.53 7.02 7.17
CA PRO A 92 -12.85 6.52 5.99
C PRO A 92 -13.14 5.03 5.75
N VAL A 93 -13.11 4.62 4.49
CA VAL A 93 -13.25 3.22 4.09
C VAL A 93 -11.99 2.76 3.38
N PHE A 94 -11.37 1.71 3.91
CA PHE A 94 -10.15 1.12 3.36
C PHE A 94 -10.42 -0.29 2.86
N VAL A 95 -9.73 -0.67 1.79
CA VAL A 95 -9.81 -2.01 1.20
C VAL A 95 -8.40 -2.57 1.10
N ASP A 96 -8.21 -3.78 1.62
CA ASP A 96 -6.93 -4.50 1.68
C ASP A 96 -7.10 -5.82 0.93
N VAL A 97 -6.62 -5.87 -0.31
CA VAL A 97 -6.72 -7.03 -1.21
C VAL A 97 -5.42 -7.82 -1.15
N GLY A 98 -5.50 -9.07 -0.67
CA GLY A 98 -4.33 -9.85 -0.31
C GLY A 98 -3.89 -9.62 1.13
N ALA A 99 -4.85 -9.58 2.05
CA ALA A 99 -4.61 -9.19 3.44
C ALA A 99 -3.71 -10.19 4.21
N PHE A 100 -3.48 -11.41 3.68
CA PHE A 100 -2.64 -12.45 4.27
C PHE A 100 -3.03 -12.72 5.74
N HIS A 101 -2.10 -12.55 6.67
CA HIS A 101 -2.34 -12.67 8.11
C HIS A 101 -2.94 -11.40 8.78
N GLY A 102 -3.22 -10.34 8.03
CA GLY A 102 -3.97 -9.17 8.49
C GLY A 102 -3.18 -8.05 9.16
N VAL A 103 -1.89 -7.89 8.84
CA VAL A 103 -1.06 -6.82 9.42
C VAL A 103 -1.65 -5.43 9.11
N TYR A 104 -1.92 -5.13 7.84
CA TYR A 104 -2.52 -3.86 7.45
C TYR A 104 -3.95 -3.72 7.95
N ALA A 105 -4.78 -4.77 7.81
CA ALA A 105 -6.13 -4.79 8.37
C ALA A 105 -6.20 -4.39 9.85
N VAL A 106 -5.30 -4.92 10.70
CA VAL A 106 -5.23 -4.58 12.13
C VAL A 106 -4.73 -3.17 12.37
N ILE A 107 -3.63 -2.75 11.73
CA ILE A 107 -3.05 -1.41 11.90
C ILE A 107 -4.07 -0.34 11.49
N LEU A 108 -4.63 -0.50 10.30
CA LEU A 108 -5.62 0.42 9.75
C LEU A 108 -6.90 0.42 10.58
N GLY A 109 -7.42 -0.77 10.92
CA GLY A 109 -8.59 -0.91 11.79
C GLY A 109 -8.41 -0.15 13.11
N LYS A 110 -7.25 -0.24 13.76
CA LYS A 110 -6.95 0.52 14.99
C LYS A 110 -6.95 2.03 14.77
N ILE A 111 -6.40 2.51 13.66
CA ILE A 111 -6.34 3.94 13.35
C ILE A 111 -7.73 4.53 13.12
N ILE A 112 -8.62 3.77 12.46
CA ILE A 112 -9.92 4.29 12.01
C ILE A 112 -11.11 3.87 12.87
N GLN A 113 -10.93 2.96 13.82
CA GLN A 113 -11.96 2.58 14.80
C GLN A 113 -12.55 3.80 15.53
N GLU A 114 -11.69 4.71 16.02
CA GLU A 114 -12.15 5.95 16.70
C GLU A 114 -12.88 6.91 15.76
N LYS A 115 -12.66 6.79 14.44
CA LYS A 115 -13.31 7.60 13.41
C LYS A 115 -14.63 7.00 12.93
N GLY A 116 -15.00 5.79 13.39
CA GLY A 116 -16.17 5.05 12.90
C GLY A 116 -16.07 4.67 11.42
N GLY A 117 -14.85 4.55 10.91
CA GLY A 117 -14.57 4.05 9.57
C GLY A 117 -14.67 2.53 9.47
N GLN A 118 -14.28 1.98 8.33
CA GLN A 118 -14.30 0.54 8.08
C GLN A 118 -13.09 0.09 7.25
N VAL A 119 -12.61 -1.14 7.50
CA VAL A 119 -11.68 -1.86 6.62
C VAL A 119 -12.38 -3.07 6.04
N LEU A 120 -12.25 -3.30 4.73
CA LEU A 120 -12.58 -4.57 4.08
C LEU A 120 -11.27 -5.29 3.74
N ALA A 121 -10.96 -6.37 4.44
CA ALA A 121 -9.76 -7.18 4.26
C ALA A 121 -10.11 -8.49 3.56
N VAL A 122 -9.41 -8.79 2.46
CA VAL A 122 -9.74 -9.90 1.56
C VAL A 122 -8.55 -10.83 1.45
N GLU A 123 -8.73 -12.10 1.79
CA GLU A 123 -7.69 -13.13 1.76
C GLU A 123 -8.25 -14.46 1.24
N PRO A 124 -7.79 -14.98 0.08
CA PRO A 124 -8.33 -16.20 -0.49
C PRO A 124 -7.88 -17.49 0.20
N HIS A 125 -6.67 -17.57 0.74
CA HIS A 125 -6.15 -18.81 1.34
C HIS A 125 -6.80 -19.05 2.71
N ALA A 126 -7.55 -20.15 2.85
CA ALA A 126 -8.36 -20.41 4.05
C ALA A 126 -7.56 -20.40 5.35
N GLY A 127 -6.32 -20.91 5.33
CA GLY A 127 -5.41 -20.87 6.48
C GLY A 127 -5.00 -19.44 6.89
N GLN A 128 -4.70 -18.58 5.93
CA GLN A 128 -4.29 -17.19 6.18
C GLN A 128 -5.49 -16.36 6.60
N PHE A 129 -6.64 -16.59 5.96
CA PHE A 129 -7.91 -16.01 6.35
C PHE A 129 -8.30 -16.33 7.80
N ALA A 130 -8.08 -17.57 8.26
CA ALA A 130 -8.32 -17.94 9.65
C ALA A 130 -7.43 -17.14 10.62
N ILE A 131 -6.15 -16.94 10.27
CA ILE A 131 -5.21 -16.12 11.04
C ILE A 131 -5.63 -14.64 11.02
N LEU A 132 -5.98 -14.08 9.86
CA LEU A 132 -6.51 -12.72 9.71
C LEU A 132 -7.70 -12.48 10.65
N LYS A 133 -8.71 -13.37 10.63
CA LYS A 133 -9.89 -13.25 11.51
C LYS A 133 -9.51 -13.30 12.99
N GLU A 134 -8.58 -14.19 13.36
CA GLU A 134 -8.14 -14.30 14.76
C GLU A 134 -7.38 -13.04 15.19
N ASN A 135 -6.52 -12.49 14.33
CA ASN A 135 -5.82 -11.22 14.59
C ASN A 135 -6.80 -10.04 14.73
N VAL A 136 -7.84 -9.96 13.90
CA VAL A 136 -8.92 -8.98 14.05
C VAL A 136 -9.64 -9.15 15.40
N ARG A 137 -9.95 -10.38 15.79
CA ARG A 137 -10.65 -10.70 17.06
C ARG A 137 -9.79 -10.35 18.28
N LEU A 138 -8.52 -10.75 18.29
CA LEU A 138 -7.57 -10.46 19.38
C LEU A 138 -7.37 -8.96 19.59
N ASN A 139 -7.55 -8.17 18.54
CA ASN A 139 -7.44 -6.72 18.59
C ASN A 139 -8.78 -6.00 18.85
N GLY A 140 -9.90 -6.70 19.02
CA GLY A 140 -11.19 -6.06 19.28
C GLY A 140 -11.68 -5.19 18.11
N LEU A 141 -11.46 -5.65 16.89
CA LEU A 141 -11.73 -4.92 15.64
C LEU A 141 -12.91 -5.49 14.84
N GLN A 142 -13.68 -6.43 15.39
CA GLN A 142 -14.76 -7.13 14.67
C GLN A 142 -15.85 -6.20 14.12
N ASP A 143 -16.06 -5.04 14.75
CA ASP A 143 -17.03 -4.03 14.31
C ASP A 143 -16.43 -3.02 13.29
N THR A 144 -15.12 -3.09 13.05
CA THR A 144 -14.38 -2.14 12.19
C THR A 144 -13.79 -2.82 10.96
N VAL A 145 -13.37 -4.09 11.07
CA VAL A 145 -12.73 -4.85 9.99
C VAL A 145 -13.66 -5.98 9.56
N ILE A 146 -14.11 -5.90 8.30
CA ILE A 146 -14.81 -6.98 7.62
C ILE A 146 -13.77 -7.87 6.93
N CYS A 147 -13.80 -9.17 7.19
CA CYS A 147 -12.91 -10.14 6.55
C CYS A 147 -13.69 -10.98 5.54
N GLU A 148 -13.19 -11.08 4.30
CA GLU A 148 -13.77 -11.89 3.23
C GLU A 148 -12.78 -12.96 2.73
N ASN A 149 -13.26 -14.20 2.59
CA ASN A 149 -12.45 -15.34 2.13
C ASN A 149 -12.71 -15.64 0.66
N VAL A 150 -12.25 -14.74 -0.20
CA VAL A 150 -12.41 -14.80 -1.65
C VAL A 150 -11.13 -14.33 -2.32
N ALA A 151 -10.89 -14.74 -3.54
CA ALA A 151 -9.89 -14.11 -4.40
C ALA A 151 -10.53 -12.95 -5.16
N VAL A 152 -9.75 -11.92 -5.46
CA VAL A 152 -10.21 -10.77 -6.23
C VAL A 152 -9.57 -10.81 -7.62
N ALA A 153 -10.40 -10.70 -8.65
CA ALA A 153 -9.98 -10.65 -10.05
C ALA A 153 -10.98 -9.81 -10.88
N ASP A 154 -11.05 -10.05 -12.18
CA ASP A 154 -11.95 -9.40 -13.15
C ASP A 154 -13.19 -10.23 -13.51
N TYR A 155 -13.48 -11.29 -12.75
CA TYR A 155 -14.67 -12.13 -12.92
C TYR A 155 -15.23 -12.64 -11.59
N ASP A 156 -16.51 -13.02 -11.61
CA ASP A 156 -17.17 -13.76 -10.54
C ASP A 156 -17.21 -15.26 -10.89
N GLY A 157 -16.85 -16.12 -9.94
CA GLY A 157 -16.88 -17.57 -10.17
C GLY A 157 -16.04 -18.37 -9.19
N GLN A 158 -15.42 -19.43 -9.71
CA GLN A 158 -14.48 -20.27 -8.98
C GLN A 158 -13.12 -20.19 -9.66
N GLY A 159 -12.07 -20.24 -8.86
CA GLY A 159 -10.69 -20.28 -9.30
C GLY A 159 -9.90 -21.27 -8.44
N SER A 160 -8.63 -21.44 -8.78
CA SER A 160 -7.71 -22.23 -7.96
C SER A 160 -6.57 -21.35 -7.51
N ILE A 161 -6.23 -21.40 -6.23
CA ILE A 161 -4.99 -20.80 -5.72
C ILE A 161 -3.95 -21.89 -5.52
N GLN A 162 -2.70 -21.53 -5.75
CA GLN A 162 -1.56 -22.40 -5.50
C GLN A 162 -0.42 -21.59 -4.91
N GLY A 163 0.34 -22.21 -4.00
CA GLY A 163 1.41 -21.55 -3.28
C GLY A 163 2.15 -22.50 -2.34
N ARG A 164 3.31 -22.08 -1.83
CA ARG A 164 4.01 -22.76 -0.72
C ARG A 164 4.49 -21.68 0.25
N GLY A 165 4.08 -21.77 1.51
CA GLY A 165 4.53 -20.82 2.54
C GLY A 165 3.73 -19.53 2.52
N ASN A 166 4.41 -18.38 2.41
CA ASN A 166 3.80 -17.06 2.54
C ASN A 166 3.19 -16.51 1.24
N GLU A 167 3.43 -17.16 0.11
CA GLU A 167 3.00 -16.69 -1.21
C GLU A 167 1.92 -17.63 -1.75
N SER A 168 0.78 -17.07 -2.15
CA SER A 168 -0.30 -17.80 -2.82
C SER A 168 -0.86 -16.95 -3.96
N PHE A 169 -1.12 -17.58 -5.11
CA PHE A 169 -1.56 -16.89 -6.31
C PHE A 169 -2.66 -17.67 -7.03
N LEU A 170 -3.54 -16.96 -7.77
CA LEU A 170 -4.54 -17.57 -8.64
C LEU A 170 -3.87 -18.27 -9.86
N THR A 171 -4.38 -19.43 -10.26
CA THR A 171 -3.86 -20.21 -11.40
C THR A 171 -4.98 -20.90 -12.19
N GLU A 172 -4.86 -20.86 -13.52
CA GLU A 172 -5.70 -21.62 -14.44
C GLU A 172 -5.19 -23.06 -14.67
N LYS A 173 -3.97 -23.36 -14.21
CA LYS A 173 -3.34 -24.68 -14.35
C LYS A 173 -3.04 -25.25 -12.96
N PRO A 174 -4.07 -25.68 -12.22
CA PRO A 174 -3.91 -26.16 -10.85
C PRO A 174 -3.08 -27.45 -10.82
N SER A 175 -2.13 -27.53 -9.89
CA SER A 175 -1.53 -28.82 -9.52
C SER A 175 -2.44 -29.58 -8.56
N SER A 176 -2.04 -30.80 -8.19
CA SER A 176 -2.74 -31.60 -7.17
C SER A 176 -2.78 -30.97 -5.77
N HIS A 177 -2.03 -29.89 -5.54
CA HIS A 177 -1.97 -29.16 -4.26
C HIS A 177 -2.68 -27.81 -4.31
N ALA A 178 -3.41 -27.51 -5.39
CA ALA A 178 -4.17 -26.26 -5.50
C ALA A 178 -5.45 -26.33 -4.66
N GLU A 179 -5.82 -25.20 -4.04
CA GLU A 179 -7.07 -25.04 -3.30
C GLU A 179 -8.09 -24.32 -4.20
N THR A 180 -9.33 -24.82 -4.23
CA THR A 180 -10.42 -24.14 -4.95
C THR A 180 -10.97 -23.01 -4.09
N VAL A 181 -11.10 -21.83 -4.68
CA VAL A 181 -11.60 -20.63 -3.99
C VAL A 181 -12.67 -19.94 -4.82
N THR A 182 -13.55 -19.21 -4.12
CA THR A 182 -14.47 -18.29 -4.79
C THR A 182 -13.68 -17.07 -5.27
N VAL A 183 -13.94 -16.66 -6.52
CA VAL A 183 -13.35 -15.47 -7.13
C VAL A 183 -14.45 -14.44 -7.34
N THR A 184 -14.15 -13.17 -7.09
CA THR A 184 -15.08 -12.07 -7.32
C THR A 184 -14.37 -10.81 -7.79
N THR A 185 -15.12 -9.84 -8.30
CA THR A 185 -14.58 -8.52 -8.63
C THR A 185 -14.64 -7.57 -7.42
N LEU A 186 -13.80 -6.52 -7.42
CA LEU A 186 -13.97 -5.43 -6.45
C LEU A 186 -15.33 -4.76 -6.60
N THR A 187 -15.87 -4.64 -7.80
CA THR A 187 -17.22 -4.11 -8.02
C THR A 187 -18.26 -4.90 -7.22
N THR A 188 -18.34 -6.21 -7.45
CA THR A 188 -19.28 -7.13 -6.78
C THR A 188 -19.08 -7.12 -5.26
N LEU A 189 -17.82 -7.14 -4.82
CA LEU A 189 -17.50 -7.18 -3.39
C LEU A 189 -17.87 -5.88 -2.67
N LEU A 190 -17.59 -4.72 -3.28
CA LEU A 190 -17.99 -3.43 -2.71
C LEU A 190 -19.51 -3.27 -2.68
N GLU A 191 -20.22 -3.74 -3.70
CA GLU A 191 -21.69 -3.76 -3.71
C GLU A 191 -22.27 -4.65 -2.61
N LYS A 192 -21.72 -5.86 -2.43
CA LYS A 192 -22.13 -6.79 -1.36
C LYS A 192 -22.09 -6.14 0.03
N HIS A 193 -21.10 -5.29 0.29
CA HIS A 193 -20.93 -4.60 1.57
C HIS A 193 -21.53 -3.20 1.62
N GLY A 194 -22.24 -2.75 0.57
CA GLY A 194 -22.82 -1.41 0.51
C GLY A 194 -21.76 -0.29 0.53
N ILE A 195 -20.56 -0.57 0.03
CA ILE A 195 -19.45 0.37 -0.05
C ILE A 195 -19.57 1.15 -1.36
N ASP A 196 -19.86 2.44 -1.23
CA ASP A 196 -20.00 3.40 -2.33
C ASP A 196 -18.73 4.27 -2.54
N ARG A 197 -17.80 4.24 -1.57
CA ARG A 197 -16.53 4.97 -1.62
C ARG A 197 -15.38 4.20 -0.97
N VAL A 198 -14.21 4.30 -1.57
CA VAL A 198 -12.94 3.78 -1.06
C VAL A 198 -11.93 4.93 -0.97
N ASP A 199 -11.43 5.19 0.23
CA ASP A 199 -10.47 6.26 0.49
C ASP A 199 -9.01 5.81 0.35
N LEU A 200 -8.77 4.51 0.56
CA LEU A 200 -7.47 3.87 0.41
C LEU A 200 -7.66 2.43 -0.09
N LEU A 201 -7.02 2.09 -1.19
CA LEU A 201 -6.97 0.72 -1.70
C LEU A 201 -5.54 0.19 -1.61
N MET A 202 -5.39 -0.99 -1.04
CA MET A 202 -4.16 -1.76 -1.02
C MET A 202 -4.34 -3.03 -1.86
N ILE A 203 -3.34 -3.35 -2.68
CA ILE A 203 -3.33 -4.52 -3.56
C ILE A 203 -1.98 -5.20 -3.42
N ASP A 204 -1.99 -6.45 -2.97
CA ASP A 204 -0.84 -7.34 -2.95
C ASP A 204 -1.32 -8.75 -3.32
N VAL A 205 -1.23 -9.12 -4.60
CA VAL A 205 -1.93 -10.30 -5.16
C VAL A 205 -1.04 -11.18 -6.04
N GLU A 206 0.28 -11.09 -5.84
CA GLU A 206 1.25 -12.04 -6.39
C GLU A 206 1.14 -12.26 -7.91
N GLY A 207 0.91 -11.18 -8.66
CA GLY A 207 0.86 -11.15 -10.13
C GLY A 207 -0.51 -10.92 -10.75
N ALA A 208 -1.59 -11.02 -9.97
CA ALA A 208 -2.95 -10.78 -10.45
C ALA A 208 -3.35 -9.29 -10.46
N GLU A 209 -2.38 -8.36 -10.41
CA GLU A 209 -2.65 -6.94 -10.22
C GLU A 209 -3.53 -6.38 -11.34
N MET A 210 -3.29 -6.80 -12.59
CA MET A 210 -4.09 -6.36 -13.74
C MET A 210 -5.55 -6.79 -13.62
N GLN A 211 -5.79 -8.05 -13.22
CA GLN A 211 -7.14 -8.59 -13.05
C GLN A 211 -7.88 -7.84 -11.93
N VAL A 212 -7.22 -7.56 -10.80
CA VAL A 212 -7.80 -6.74 -9.73
C VAL A 212 -8.13 -5.33 -10.23
N LEU A 213 -7.22 -4.68 -10.95
CA LEU A 213 -7.41 -3.33 -11.48
C LEU A 213 -8.48 -3.25 -12.58
N HIS A 214 -8.72 -4.34 -13.32
CA HIS A 214 -9.83 -4.46 -14.27
C HIS A 214 -11.17 -4.63 -13.56
N GLY A 215 -11.22 -5.39 -12.47
CA GLY A 215 -12.43 -5.55 -11.64
C GLY A 215 -12.75 -4.35 -10.72
N LEU A 216 -11.92 -3.31 -10.73
CA LEU A 216 -12.02 -2.12 -9.87
C LEU A 216 -13.04 -1.10 -10.40
N PRO A 217 -14.06 -0.70 -9.60
CA PRO A 217 -14.94 0.42 -9.94
C PRO A 217 -14.22 1.75 -9.64
N TRP A 218 -13.45 2.25 -10.62
CA TRP A 218 -12.57 3.42 -10.49
C TRP A 218 -13.28 4.68 -9.96
N GLU A 219 -14.57 4.86 -10.27
CA GLU A 219 -15.40 5.97 -9.79
C GLU A 219 -15.66 5.95 -8.28
N LYS A 220 -15.51 4.79 -7.62
CA LYS A 220 -15.63 4.68 -6.15
C LYS A 220 -14.35 5.10 -5.42
N LEU A 221 -13.23 5.32 -6.13
CA LEU A 221 -12.00 5.80 -5.51
C LEU A 221 -12.09 7.31 -5.22
N HIS A 222 -12.30 7.67 -3.96
CA HIS A 222 -12.56 9.06 -3.58
C HIS A 222 -11.32 9.96 -3.65
N HIS A 223 -10.19 9.51 -3.09
CA HIS A 223 -8.90 10.20 -3.17
C HIS A 223 -8.00 9.68 -4.30
N GLY A 224 -8.42 8.59 -4.96
CA GLY A 224 -7.69 7.97 -6.05
C GLY A 224 -6.35 7.36 -5.67
N LYS A 225 -6.02 7.18 -4.37
CA LYS A 225 -4.75 6.57 -3.96
C LYS A 225 -4.85 5.05 -3.92
N ILE A 226 -3.89 4.37 -4.54
CA ILE A 226 -3.76 2.91 -4.48
C ILE A 226 -2.31 2.60 -4.10
N TYR A 227 -2.09 1.79 -3.06
CA TYR A 227 -0.80 1.16 -2.81
C TYR A 227 -0.86 -0.24 -3.43
N CYS A 228 -0.05 -0.49 -4.46
CA CYS A 228 -0.08 -1.73 -5.21
C CYS A 228 1.31 -2.35 -5.22
N GLU A 229 1.45 -3.54 -4.67
CA GLU A 229 2.67 -4.32 -4.80
C GLU A 229 2.70 -4.98 -6.18
N MET A 230 3.69 -4.59 -6.99
CA MET A 230 3.79 -5.03 -8.38
C MET A 230 4.77 -6.18 -8.51
N HIS A 231 4.28 -7.29 -9.09
CA HIS A 231 5.03 -8.53 -9.32
C HIS A 231 5.26 -8.81 -10.82
N PRO A 232 6.10 -8.03 -11.55
CA PRO A 232 6.29 -8.22 -12.99
C PRO A 232 6.73 -9.63 -13.40
N PHE A 233 7.51 -10.29 -12.54
CA PHE A 233 7.94 -11.68 -12.73
C PHE A 233 6.76 -12.66 -12.87
N ALA A 234 5.58 -12.32 -12.34
CA ALA A 234 4.39 -13.15 -12.33
C ALA A 234 3.39 -12.79 -13.45
N TRP A 235 3.42 -11.59 -14.02
CA TRP A 235 2.42 -11.11 -15.00
C TRP A 235 2.17 -12.03 -16.18
N LYS A 236 3.24 -12.62 -16.75
CA LYS A 236 3.13 -13.55 -17.88
C LYS A 236 2.22 -14.75 -17.58
N ARG A 237 2.13 -15.17 -16.32
CA ARG A 237 1.25 -16.27 -15.87
C ARG A 237 -0.23 -15.92 -15.99
N PHE A 238 -0.54 -14.64 -15.85
CA PHE A 238 -1.88 -14.07 -15.92
C PHE A 238 -2.19 -13.49 -17.31
N GLY A 239 -1.34 -13.74 -18.31
CA GLY A 239 -1.51 -13.18 -19.65
C GLY A 239 -1.27 -11.67 -19.72
N THR A 240 -0.73 -11.07 -18.67
CA THR A 240 -0.50 -9.63 -18.54
C THR A 240 0.91 -9.27 -19.03
N THR A 241 1.01 -8.15 -19.73
CA THR A 241 2.27 -7.49 -20.11
C THR A 241 2.44 -6.19 -19.32
N GLY A 242 3.70 -5.76 -19.15
CA GLY A 242 3.95 -4.46 -18.50
C GLY A 242 3.45 -3.29 -19.35
N ARG A 243 3.36 -3.48 -20.67
CA ARG A 243 2.72 -2.52 -21.57
C ARG A 243 1.25 -2.28 -21.20
N GLU A 244 0.49 -3.34 -20.97
CA GLU A 244 -0.94 -3.26 -20.61
C GLU A 244 -1.16 -2.56 -19.27
N ILE A 245 -0.30 -2.82 -18.26
CA ILE A 245 -0.31 -2.09 -16.99
C ILE A 245 -0.10 -0.58 -17.26
N GLY A 246 0.91 -0.24 -18.05
CA GLY A 246 1.19 1.15 -18.42
C GLY A 246 0.07 1.81 -19.22
N ASP A 247 -0.57 1.08 -20.13
CA ASP A 247 -1.71 1.56 -20.93
C ASP A 247 -2.93 1.83 -20.04
N LEU A 248 -3.25 0.92 -19.12
CA LEU A 248 -4.35 1.10 -18.16
C LEU A 248 -4.13 2.33 -17.29
N LEU A 249 -2.93 2.49 -16.71
CA LEU A 249 -2.63 3.65 -15.87
C LEU A 249 -2.71 4.95 -16.67
N ARG A 250 -2.27 4.96 -17.94
CA ARG A 250 -2.45 6.12 -18.84
C ARG A 250 -3.92 6.41 -19.12
N GLU A 251 -4.72 5.39 -19.43
CA GLU A 251 -6.15 5.50 -19.68
C GLU A 251 -6.88 6.11 -18.47
N LYS A 252 -6.61 5.59 -17.27
CA LYS A 252 -7.20 6.07 -16.02
C LYS A 252 -6.60 7.39 -15.54
N LYS A 253 -5.54 7.89 -16.19
CA LYS A 253 -4.79 9.11 -15.84
C LYS A 253 -4.14 9.00 -14.47
N TYR A 254 -3.38 7.94 -14.26
CA TYR A 254 -2.60 7.68 -13.05
C TYR A 254 -1.09 7.73 -13.32
N ARG A 255 -0.32 7.92 -12.26
CA ARG A 255 1.14 7.83 -12.18
C ARG A 255 1.51 6.75 -11.19
N ALA A 256 2.61 6.05 -11.41
CA ALA A 256 3.14 5.06 -10.48
C ALA A 256 4.47 5.56 -9.91
N LEU A 257 4.56 5.65 -8.59
CA LEU A 257 5.78 6.01 -7.85
C LEU A 257 6.16 4.85 -6.95
N ASP A 258 7.37 4.31 -7.07
CA ASP A 258 7.83 3.30 -6.09
C ASP A 258 8.15 3.94 -4.73
N MET A 259 8.49 3.10 -3.75
CA MET A 259 8.85 3.55 -2.40
C MET A 259 10.20 4.28 -2.32
N PHE A 260 10.92 4.42 -3.43
CA PHE A 260 12.09 5.29 -3.59
C PHE A 260 11.75 6.60 -4.31
N PHE A 261 10.46 6.86 -4.54
CA PHE A 261 9.93 8.01 -5.27
C PHE A 261 10.39 8.09 -6.74
N GLN A 262 10.81 6.97 -7.33
CA GLN A 262 11.05 6.89 -8.75
C GLN A 262 9.73 6.68 -9.48
N GLU A 263 9.50 7.48 -10.52
CA GLU A 263 8.31 7.38 -11.36
C GLU A 263 8.49 6.32 -12.45
N HIS A 264 7.51 5.43 -12.55
CA HIS A 264 7.44 4.38 -13.56
C HIS A 264 6.45 4.78 -14.66
N THR A 265 6.98 4.99 -15.86
CA THR A 265 6.20 5.32 -17.07
C THR A 265 6.15 4.16 -18.07
N GLU A 266 7.09 3.21 -17.93
CA GLU A 266 7.18 1.96 -18.67
C GLU A 266 7.36 0.82 -17.66
N PHE A 267 6.58 -0.24 -17.80
CA PHE A 267 6.73 -1.45 -17.00
C PHE A 267 7.29 -2.54 -17.90
N ARG A 268 8.37 -3.18 -17.46
CA ARG A 268 9.05 -4.24 -18.23
C ARG A 268 8.86 -5.58 -17.53
N GLU A 269 8.55 -6.64 -18.28
CA GLU A 269 8.30 -7.96 -17.69
C GLU A 269 9.56 -8.64 -17.15
N ASN A 270 10.76 -8.19 -17.57
CA ASN A 270 12.03 -8.74 -17.13
C ASN A 270 12.56 -8.10 -15.83
N LEU A 271 11.81 -7.18 -15.22
CA LEU A 271 12.14 -6.68 -13.89
C LEU A 271 11.78 -7.74 -12.85
N PHE A 272 12.73 -8.07 -11.98
CA PHE A 272 12.52 -9.12 -10.98
C PHE A 272 11.40 -8.74 -10.00
N TYR A 273 11.35 -7.47 -9.59
CA TYR A 273 10.40 -6.95 -8.62
C TYR A 273 10.42 -5.42 -8.69
N ILE A 274 9.25 -4.78 -8.80
CA ILE A 274 9.11 -3.32 -8.62
C ILE A 274 8.75 -3.04 -7.16
N GLY A 275 7.99 -3.96 -6.55
CA GLY A 275 7.53 -3.84 -5.18
C GLY A 275 6.39 -2.84 -5.04
N PRO A 276 6.17 -2.33 -3.82
CA PRO A 276 5.06 -1.43 -3.59
C PRO A 276 5.24 -0.14 -4.37
N VAL A 277 4.21 0.17 -5.16
CA VAL A 277 4.07 1.44 -5.85
C VAL A 277 2.84 2.17 -5.34
N LEU A 278 2.98 3.47 -5.19
CA LEU A 278 1.89 4.40 -4.97
C LEU A 278 1.36 4.85 -6.33
N LEU A 279 0.15 4.40 -6.66
CA LEU A 279 -0.60 4.89 -7.82
C LEU A 279 -1.39 6.14 -7.41
N LEU A 280 -1.12 7.24 -8.11
CA LEU A 280 -1.75 8.55 -7.87
C LEU A 280 -2.45 9.07 -9.11
N PRO A 281 -3.60 9.74 -8.99
CA PRO A 281 -4.18 10.47 -10.11
C PRO A 281 -3.20 11.52 -10.62
N GLN A 282 -3.05 11.60 -11.94
CA GLN A 282 -2.35 12.71 -12.59
C GLN A 282 -3.04 14.01 -12.19
N TRP A 283 -2.24 14.97 -11.72
CA TRP A 283 -2.74 16.25 -11.26
C TRP A 283 -3.63 16.89 -12.33
N ARG A 284 -4.91 17.10 -12.02
CA ARG A 284 -5.72 18.08 -12.73
C ARG A 284 -5.43 19.42 -12.06
N PRO A 285 -4.91 20.44 -12.78
CA PRO A 285 -5.04 21.80 -12.30
C PRO A 285 -6.53 22.01 -11.98
N LEU A 286 -6.84 22.53 -10.79
CA LEU A 286 -8.20 22.94 -10.48
C LEU A 286 -8.64 23.88 -11.61
N ALA A 287 -9.72 23.55 -12.31
CA ALA A 287 -10.27 24.43 -13.32
C ALA A 287 -10.58 25.78 -12.63
N GLY A 288 -9.81 26.82 -12.94
CA GLY A 288 -9.92 28.15 -12.32
C GLY A 288 -8.80 28.57 -11.36
N ALA A 289 -7.76 27.75 -11.13
CA ALA A 289 -6.54 28.25 -10.49
C ALA A 289 -5.71 29.05 -11.52
N ASP A 290 -5.97 30.36 -11.58
CA ASP A 290 -5.17 31.34 -12.32
C ASP A 290 -3.68 31.08 -12.04
N GLN A 291 -2.87 30.99 -13.11
CA GLN A 291 -1.42 30.80 -13.08
C GLN A 291 -0.69 32.06 -12.59
N ARG A 292 -1.17 32.65 -11.49
CA ARG A 292 -0.54 33.76 -10.81
C ARG A 292 -0.61 33.51 -9.32
N MET A 293 0.40 32.80 -8.83
CA MET A 293 0.87 32.99 -7.47
C MET A 293 2.22 33.74 -7.54
N PRO A 294 2.42 34.74 -6.65
CA PRO A 294 3.51 35.71 -6.70
C PRO A 294 4.89 35.14 -6.38
#